data_AF-A0A928WAW8-F1
#
_entry.id   AF-A0A928WAW8-F1
#
_cell.length_a   1.000
_cell.length_b   1.000
_cell.length_c   1.000
_cell.angle_alpha   90.00
_cell.angle_beta   90.00
_cell.angle_gamma   90.00
#
_symmetry.space_group_name_H-M   'P 1'
#
loop_
_entity.id
_entity.type
_entity.pdbx_description
1 polymer ?
#
loop_
_entity_poly.entity_id
_entity_poly.type
_entity_poly.pdbx_seq_one_letter_code
_entity_poly.pdbx_strand_id
1 'polypeptide(L)'
;MVENLYKVGGSLRRIAQGKQLLWQGKVDETLGLFSSLNKKSAYNFCTYLRNHRHRIINYDYFQSQNICLIASGAVESILTVY
;
A
#
# COMPACT_ATOMS: atom_id res chain seq x y z
N MET A 1 -3.00 -6.44 -2.39
CA MET A 1 -1.88 -5.50 -2.15
C MET A 1 -1.50 -5.41 -0.67
N VAL A 2 -2.40 -4.97 0.21
CA VAL A 2 -2.14 -4.85 1.66
C VAL A 2 -1.79 -6.18 2.31
N GLU A 3 -2.46 -7.27 1.93
CA GLU A 3 -2.13 -8.62 2.41
C GLU A 3 -0.68 -9.02 2.07
N ASN A 4 -0.22 -8.77 0.83
CA ASN A 4 1.16 -9.06 0.41
C ASN A 4 2.19 -8.22 1.17
N LEU A 5 1.81 -6.99 1.56
CA LEU A 5 2.64 -6.11 2.39
C LEU A 5 2.80 -6.67 3.81
N TYR A 6 1.71 -7.12 4.46
CA TYR A 6 1.78 -7.73 5.78
C TYR A 6 2.56 -9.06 5.79
N LYS A 7 2.47 -9.84 4.70
CA LYS A 7 3.26 -11.07 4.49
C LYS A 7 4.78 -10.83 4.46
N VAL A 8 5.25 -9.60 4.25
CA VAL A 8 6.69 -9.28 4.35
C VAL A 8 7.19 -9.46 5.79
N GLY A 9 6.35 -9.10 6.78
CA GLY A 9 6.67 -9.16 8.21
C GLY A 9 7.85 -8.27 8.62
N GLY A 10 8.37 -8.49 9.83
CA GLY A 10 9.49 -7.72 10.36
C GLY A 10 9.05 -6.40 11.00
N SER A 11 9.60 -5.28 10.55
CA SER A 11 9.34 -3.97 11.18
C SER A 11 7.95 -3.45 10.87
N LEU A 12 7.10 -3.34 11.90
CA LEU A 12 5.76 -2.74 11.79
C LEU A 12 5.81 -1.29 11.29
N ARG A 13 6.83 -0.52 11.69
CA ARG A 13 7.04 0.85 11.21
C ARG A 13 7.28 0.89 9.69
N ARG A 14 8.10 -0.04 9.17
CA ARG A 14 8.35 -0.16 7.72
C ARG A 14 7.08 -0.55 6.97
N ILE A 15 6.29 -1.47 7.52
CA ILE A 15 5.00 -1.87 6.95
C ILE A 15 4.04 -0.68 6.89
N ALA A 16 3.92 0.09 7.97
CA ALA A 16 3.07 1.29 8.02
C ALA A 16 3.51 2.34 6.99
N GLN A 17 4.81 2.60 6.88
CA GLN A 17 5.37 3.52 5.88
C GLN A 17 5.09 3.04 4.45
N GLY A 18 5.27 1.75 4.18
CA GLY A 18 4.94 1.16 2.88
C GLY A 18 3.45 1.32 2.53
N LYS A 19 2.55 1.15 3.51
CA LYS A 19 1.11 1.38 3.31
C LYS A 19 0.81 2.81 2.91
N GLN A 20 1.41 3.80 3.58
CA GLN A 20 1.23 5.23 3.26
C GLN A 20 1.74 5.58 1.85
N LEU A 21 2.93 5.13 1.49
CA LEU A 21 3.49 5.36 0.14
C LEU A 21 2.59 4.78 -0.95
N LEU A 22 2.08 3.57 -0.73
CA LEU A 22 1.21 2.90 -1.70
C LEU A 22 -0.16 3.59 -1.84
N TRP A 23 -0.69 4.16 -0.76
CA TRP A 23 -1.88 5.01 -0.81
C TRP A 23 -1.68 6.25 -1.69
N GLN A 24 -0.48 6.80 -1.70
CA GLN A 24 -0.09 7.93 -2.56
C GLN A 24 0.34 7.50 -3.97
N GLY A 25 0.22 6.21 -4.32
CA GLY A 25 0.69 5.68 -5.61
C GLY A 25 2.21 5.65 -5.78
N LYS A 26 3.00 5.85 -4.72
CA LYS A 26 4.46 5.94 -4.75
C LYS A 26 5.12 4.56 -4.77
N VAL A 27 5.01 3.90 -5.92
CA VAL A 27 5.49 2.52 -6.11
C VAL A 27 7.02 2.44 -6.00
N ASP A 28 7.76 3.35 -6.65
CA ASP A 28 9.22 3.30 -6.68
C ASP A 28 9.85 3.56 -5.29
N GLU A 29 9.30 4.50 -4.51
CA GLU A 29 9.69 4.71 -3.10
C GLU A 29 9.41 3.48 -2.24
N THR A 30 8.27 2.82 -2.47
CA THR A 30 7.94 1.58 -1.76
C THR A 30 8.90 0.45 -2.12
N LEU A 31 9.29 0.31 -3.39
CA LEU A 31 10.30 -0.66 -3.81
C LEU A 31 11.65 -0.40 -3.13
N GLY A 32 12.07 0.86 -3.02
CA GLY A 32 13.28 1.25 -2.27
C GLY A 32 13.25 0.78 -0.82
N LEU A 33 12.09 0.89 -0.17
CA LEU A 33 11.89 0.49 1.25
C LEU A 33 12.09 -1.01 1.52
N PHE A 34 11.80 -1.87 0.53
CA PHE A 34 11.76 -3.33 0.70
C PHE A 34 12.85 -4.08 -0.09
N SER A 35 13.45 -3.46 -1.10
CA SER A 35 14.44 -4.09 -1.98
C SER A 35 15.71 -4.55 -1.29
N SER A 36 16.10 -3.90 -0.18
CA SER A 36 17.29 -4.25 0.61
C SER A 36 17.07 -5.43 1.56
N LEU A 37 15.87 -6.01 1.60
CA LEU A 37 15.56 -7.12 2.50
C LEU A 37 15.86 -8.47 1.82
N ASN A 38 16.70 -9.28 2.45
CA ASN A 38 17.06 -10.61 1.96
C ASN A 38 15.96 -11.68 2.15
N LYS A 39 14.72 -11.28 2.45
CA LYS A 39 13.61 -12.21 2.67
C LYS A 39 12.90 -12.52 1.35
N LYS A 40 12.61 -13.80 1.10
CA LYS A 40 11.79 -14.24 -0.04
C LYS A 40 10.43 -13.53 -0.10
N SER A 41 9.82 -13.25 1.06
CA SER A 41 8.56 -12.50 1.13
C SER A 41 8.70 -11.05 0.63
N ALA A 42 9.82 -10.38 0.94
CA ALA A 42 10.10 -9.03 0.44
C ALA A 42 10.35 -9.02 -1.07
N TYR A 43 11.08 -10.01 -1.58
CA TYR A 43 11.27 -10.20 -3.02
C TYR A 43 9.93 -10.40 -3.74
N ASN A 44 9.10 -11.32 -3.25
CA ASN A 44 7.78 -11.59 -3.82
C ASN A 44 6.89 -10.34 -3.82
N PHE A 45 6.93 -9.56 -2.74
CA PHE A 45 6.21 -8.31 -2.64
C PHE A 45 6.70 -7.28 -3.67
N CYS A 46 8.02 -7.10 -3.83
CA CYS A 46 8.57 -6.20 -4.83
C CYS A 46 8.22 -6.62 -6.26
N THR A 47 8.27 -7.91 -6.57
CA THR A 47 7.87 -8.45 -7.87
C THR A 47 6.39 -8.21 -8.14
N TYR A 48 5.52 -8.44 -7.16
CA TYR A 48 4.10 -8.12 -7.25
C TYR A 48 3.88 -6.62 -7.56
N LEU A 49 4.56 -5.72 -6.84
CA LEU A 49 4.44 -4.28 -7.09
C LEU A 49 4.85 -3.89 -8.50
N ARG A 50 5.95 -4.44 -9.04
CA ARG A 50 6.39 -4.17 -10.41
C ARG A 50 5.34 -4.61 -11.43
N ASN A 51 4.80 -5.81 -11.28
CA ASN A 51 3.82 -6.38 -12.21
C ASN A 51 2.47 -5.65 -12.17
N HIS A 52 2.10 -5.10 -11.01
CA HIS A 52 0.79 -4.48 -10.79
C HIS A 52 0.85 -2.95 -10.67
N ARG A 53 2.00 -2.30 -10.96
CA ARG A 53 2.19 -0.85 -10.79
C ARG A 53 1.13 0.00 -11.49
N HIS A 54 0.64 -0.46 -12.65
CA HIS A 54 -0.39 0.22 -13.45
C HIS A 54 -1.79 0.17 -12.82
N ARG A 55 -2.02 -0.71 -11.83
CA ARG A 55 -3.30 -0.86 -11.11
C ARG A 55 -3.29 -0.15 -9.75
N ILE A 56 -2.14 0.40 -9.33
CA ILE A 56 -2.02 1.07 -8.05
C ILE A 56 -2.51 2.50 -8.22
N ILE A 57 -3.68 2.76 -7.66
CA ILE A 57 -4.36 4.06 -7.71
C ILE A 57 -3.71 4.98 -6.66
N ASN A 58 -3.40 6.22 -7.05
CA ASN A 58 -3.03 7.27 -6.11
C ASN A 58 -4.29 7.79 -5.41
N TYR A 59 -4.66 7.18 -4.28
CA TYR A 59 -5.88 7.51 -3.54
C TYR A 59 -5.85 8.91 -2.94
N ASP A 60 -4.67 9.44 -2.59
CA ASP A 60 -4.50 10.81 -2.09
C ASP A 60 -4.97 11.85 -3.13
N TYR A 61 -4.64 11.61 -4.40
CA TYR A 61 -5.10 12.44 -5.53
C TYR A 61 -6.62 12.43 -5.69
N PHE A 62 -7.30 11.29 -5.48
CA PHE A 62 -8.76 11.21 -5.59
C PHE A 62 -9.49 11.77 -4.36
N GLN A 63 -8.90 11.66 -3.16
CA GLN A 63 -9.45 12.25 -1.94
C GLN A 63 -9.38 13.80 -1.98
N SER A 64 -8.28 14.37 -2.47
CA SER A 64 -8.12 15.83 -2.59
C SER A 64 -9.04 16.47 -3.64
N GLN A 65 -9.53 15.70 -4.62
CA GLN A 65 -10.42 16.19 -5.69
C GLN A 65 -11.91 16.01 -5.36
N ASN A 66 -12.25 15.49 -4.18
CA ASN A 66 -13.64 15.21 -3.76
C ASN A 66 -14.40 14.28 -4.72
N ILE A 67 -13.67 13.49 -5.53
CA ILE A 67 -14.25 12.54 -6.49
C ILE A 67 -14.47 11.23 -5.76
N CYS A 68 -15.55 11.20 -4.99
CA CYS A 68 -16.26 10.01 -4.55
C CYS A 68 -15.51 9.04 -3.62
N LEU A 69 -16.26 8.49 -2.67
CA LEU A 69 -15.92 7.34 -1.84
C LEU A 69 -15.49 6.14 -2.70
N ILE A 70 -14.23 6.07 -3.11
CA ILE A 70 -13.68 4.85 -3.68
C ILE A 70 -13.48 3.89 -2.51
N ALA A 71 -14.50 3.08 -2.27
CA ALA A 71 -14.52 1.98 -1.32
C ALA A 71 -13.33 1.05 -1.59
N SER A 72 -12.21 1.34 -0.94
CA SER A 72 -10.98 0.58 -1.04
C SER A 72 -11.06 -0.63 -0.11
N GLY A 73 -11.90 -1.61 -0.46
CA GLY A 73 -11.80 -3.01 -0.03
C GLY A 73 -11.57 -3.32 1.45
N ALA A 74 -11.95 -2.41 2.36
CA ALA A 74 -12.00 -2.60 3.79
C ALA A 74 -13.17 -1.77 4.31
N VAL A 75 -14.35 -2.39 4.38
CA VAL A 75 -15.39 -1.96 5.31
C VAL A 75 -14.85 -2.29 6.70
N GLU A 76 -14.05 -1.39 7.24
CA GLU A 76 -13.80 -1.32 8.67
C GLU A 76 -14.50 -0.06 9.14
N SER A 77 -15.75 -0.26 9.57
CA SER A 77 -16.46 0.53 10.57
C SER A 77 -16.06 2.00 10.70
N ILE A 78 -16.66 2.88 9.89
CA ILE A 78 -17.01 4.23 10.35
C ILE A 78 -18.52 4.26 10.55
N LEU A 79 -18.96 3.52 11.58
CA LEU A 79 -20.11 3.90 12.37
C LEU A 79 -19.54 4.68 13.56
N THR A 80 -19.53 6.00 13.49
CA THR A 80 -19.55 6.84 14.68
C THR A 80 -20.27 8.14 14.31
N VAL A 81 -21.59 8.07 14.49
CA VAL A 81 -22.44 9.04 15.19
C VAL A 81 -21.79 10.41 15.44
N TYR A 82 -22.38 11.47 14.85
CA TYR A 82 -22.90 12.64 15.56
C TYR A 82 -24.07 13.24 14.77
#